data_AF-A0A139CVY0-F1
#
_entry.id   AF-A0A139CVY0-F1
#
_cell.length_a   1.000
_cell.length_b   1.000
_cell.length_c   1.000
_cell.angle_alpha   90.00
_cell.angle_beta   90.00
_cell.angle_gamma   90.00
#
_symmetry.space_group_name_H-M   'P 1'
#
loop_
_entity.id
_entity.type
_entity.pdbx_description
1 polymer ?
#
loop_
_entity_poly.entity_id
_entity_poly.type
_entity_poly.pdbx_seq_one_letter_code
_entity_poly.pdbx_strand_id
1 'polypeptide(L)'
;MQKELKETEVEVRNNVLKVAGLITICLALTLRTDWILGYIFGTSISLLMFRLLAVTVDGAIEKGFDGARALVFKRYLIRYLIYGLVLYVALHRSYLNFLAVLIGLFMVKFIILGETLYKKFKDYLDSLVEK
;
A
#
# COMPACT_ATOMS: atom_id res chain seq x y z
N MET A 1 -0.96 14.93 16.06
CA MET A 1 -0.32 14.67 14.76
C MET A 1 0.68 13.50 14.74
N GLN A 2 1.87 13.57 15.37
CA GLN A 2 2.85 12.47 15.26
C GLN A 2 2.39 11.12 15.84
N LYS A 3 1.65 11.17 16.95
CA LYS A 3 1.06 9.98 17.58
C LYS A 3 -0.04 9.36 16.70
N GLU A 4 -0.90 10.20 16.14
CA GLU A 4 -2.00 9.77 15.24
C GLU A 4 -1.46 9.16 13.94
N LEU A 5 -0.40 9.72 13.36
CA LEU A 5 0.25 9.16 12.17
C LEU A 5 0.79 7.75 12.41
N LYS A 6 1.40 7.51 13.58
CA LYS A 6 1.90 6.18 13.97
C LYS A 6 0.76 5.19 14.20
N GLU A 7 -0.33 5.63 14.82
CA GLU A 7 -1.51 4.79 15.03
C GLU A 7 -2.13 4.37 13.69
N THR A 8 -2.32 5.32 12.76
CA THR A 8 -2.81 5.02 11.40
C THR A 8 -1.86 4.10 10.63
N GLU A 9 -0.55 4.29 10.72
CA GLU A 9 0.43 3.42 10.06
C GLU A 9 0.32 1.97 10.55
N VAL A 10 0.22 1.78 11.87
CA VAL A 10 0.11 0.46 12.49
C VAL A 10 -1.21 -0.22 12.11
N GLU A 11 -2.31 0.53 12.12
CA GLU A 11 -3.62 0.04 11.73
C GLU A 11 -3.64 -0.44 10.26
N VAL A 12 -3.24 0.44 9.33
CA VAL A 12 -3.18 0.10 7.89
C VAL A 12 -2.25 -1.08 7.66
N ARG A 13 -1.07 -1.12 8.29
CA ARG A 13 -0.14 -2.26 8.18
C ARG A 13 -0.79 -3.56 8.65
N ASN A 14 -1.48 -3.54 9.79
CA ASN A 14 -2.12 -4.73 10.33
C ASN A 14 -3.26 -5.23 9.42
N ASN A 15 -4.06 -4.31 8.88
CA ASN A 15 -5.14 -4.64 7.96
C ASN A 15 -4.59 -5.20 6.64
N VAL A 16 -3.50 -4.62 6.12
CA VAL A 16 -2.77 -5.17 4.97
C VAL A 16 -2.26 -6.57 5.23
N LEU A 17 -1.64 -6.84 6.38
CA LEU A 17 -1.15 -8.18 6.71
C LEU A 17 -2.29 -9.20 6.83
N LYS A 18 -3.43 -8.83 7.42
CA LYS A 18 -4.61 -9.70 7.53
C LYS A 18 -5.18 -10.05 6.15
N VAL A 19 -5.45 -9.06 5.31
CA VAL A 19 -6.04 -9.28 3.99
C VAL A 19 -5.03 -9.97 3.07
N ALA A 20 -3.76 -9.58 3.10
CA ALA A 20 -2.73 -10.25 2.31
C ALA A 20 -2.48 -11.69 2.73
N GLY A 21 -2.52 -11.99 4.03
CA GLY A 21 -2.49 -13.36 4.54
C GLY A 21 -3.66 -14.19 4.02
N LEU A 22 -4.89 -13.66 4.09
CA LEU A 22 -6.08 -14.33 3.58
C LEU A 22 -5.99 -14.61 2.07
N ILE A 23 -5.61 -13.62 1.27
CA ILE A 23 -5.45 -13.77 -0.19
C ILE A 23 -4.36 -14.78 -0.52
N THR A 24 -3.25 -14.78 0.23
CA THR A 24 -2.16 -15.74 0.02
C THR A 24 -2.63 -17.18 0.29
N ILE A 25 -3.44 -17.39 1.35
CA ILE A 25 -4.05 -18.70 1.65
C ILE A 25 -5.00 -19.12 0.53
N CYS A 26 -5.86 -18.21 0.05
CA CYS A 26 -6.77 -18.49 -1.07
C CYS A 26 -6.00 -18.85 -2.35
N LEU A 27 -4.91 -18.13 -2.66
CA LEU A 27 -4.06 -18.43 -3.82
C LEU A 27 -3.29 -19.75 -3.65
N ALA A 28 -2.89 -20.11 -2.42
CA ALA A 28 -2.24 -21.39 -2.14
C ALA A 28 -3.10 -22.60 -2.54
N LEU A 29 -4.43 -22.49 -2.43
CA LEU A 29 -5.36 -23.53 -2.88
C LEU A 29 -5.36 -23.73 -4.41
N THR A 30 -4.94 -22.73 -5.18
CA THR A 30 -4.89 -22.78 -6.65
C THR A 30 -3.60 -23.40 -7.20
N LEU A 31 -2.62 -23.73 -6.35
CA LEU A 31 -1.30 -24.26 -6.69
C LEU A 31 -0.46 -23.43 -7.70
N ARG A 32 -0.86 -22.18 -7.99
CA ARG A 32 -0.09 -21.28 -8.88
C ARG A 32 1.00 -20.53 -8.11
N THR A 33 2.18 -21.14 -8.04
CA THR A 33 3.33 -20.60 -7.29
C THR A 33 3.83 -19.26 -7.84
N ASP A 34 3.73 -19.03 -9.16
CA ASP A 34 4.08 -17.78 -9.83
C ASP A 34 3.22 -16.59 -9.39
N TRP A 35 1.94 -16.84 -9.13
CA TRP A 35 1.00 -15.83 -8.61
C TRP A 35 1.27 -15.50 -7.16
N ILE A 36 1.52 -16.51 -6.32
CA ILE A 36 1.79 -16.33 -4.90
C ILE A 36 3.05 -15.50 -4.69
N LEU A 37 4.14 -15.88 -5.38
CA LEU A 37 5.41 -15.16 -5.29
C LEU A 37 5.30 -13.72 -5.82
N GLY A 38 4.60 -13.54 -6.95
CA GLY A 38 4.35 -12.21 -7.50
C GLY A 38 3.55 -11.33 -6.52
N TYR A 39 2.47 -11.86 -5.96
CA TYR A 39 1.62 -11.15 -5.02
C TYR A 39 2.36 -10.76 -3.73
N ILE A 40 3.09 -11.71 -3.13
CA ILE A 40 3.88 -11.45 -1.92
C ILE A 40 4.93 -10.38 -2.20
N PHE A 41 5.66 -10.50 -3.31
CA PHE A 41 6.68 -9.53 -3.71
C PHE A 41 6.09 -8.12 -3.89
N GLY A 42 5.00 -7.99 -4.64
CA GLY A 42 4.31 -6.72 -4.84
C GLY A 42 3.81 -6.11 -3.54
N THR A 43 3.21 -6.94 -2.67
CA THR A 43 2.66 -6.50 -1.38
C THR A 43 3.75 -6.03 -0.42
N SER A 44 4.89 -6.73 -0.35
CA SER A 44 6.04 -6.31 0.47
C SER A 44 6.60 -4.96 0.02
N ILE A 45 6.71 -4.73 -1.30
CA ILE A 45 7.11 -3.43 -1.83
C ILE A 45 6.08 -2.35 -1.49
N SER A 46 4.78 -2.65 -1.63
CA SER A 46 3.70 -1.70 -1.30
C SER A 46 3.77 -1.26 0.16
N LEU A 47 3.98 -2.21 1.09
CA LEU A 47 4.17 -1.92 2.51
C LEU A 47 5.41 -1.06 2.77
N LEU A 48 6.52 -1.36 2.10
CA LEU A 48 7.74 -0.56 2.21
C LEU A 48 7.51 0.88 1.73
N MET A 49 6.83 1.06 0.60
CA MET A 49 6.47 2.38 0.05
C MET A 49 5.61 3.18 1.01
N PHE A 50 4.64 2.51 1.65
CA PHE A 50 3.74 3.13 2.60
C PHE A 50 4.49 3.60 3.85
N ARG A 51 5.39 2.77 4.39
CA ARG A 51 6.27 3.19 5.50
C ARG A 51 7.16 4.37 5.10
N LEU A 52 7.71 4.34 3.89
CA LEU A 52 8.49 5.46 3.37
C LEU A 52 7.66 6.74 3.29
N LEU A 53 6.37 6.63 2.97
CA LEU A 53 5.41 7.73 3.00
C LEU A 53 5.18 8.28 4.39
N ALA A 54 4.93 7.45 5.39
CA ALA A 54 4.77 7.91 6.77
C ALA A 54 5.99 8.75 7.22
N VAL A 55 7.20 8.24 6.99
CA VAL A 55 8.46 8.95 7.30
C VAL A 55 8.67 10.21 6.45
N THR A 56 8.05 10.28 5.26
CA THR A 56 8.11 11.47 4.40
C THR A 56 7.24 12.58 4.97
N VAL A 57 6.03 12.23 5.36
CA VAL A 57 5.05 13.17 5.91
C VAL A 57 5.57 13.73 7.23
N ASP A 58 6.05 12.85 8.11
CA ASP A 58 6.66 13.20 9.39
C ASP A 58 7.79 14.23 9.22
N GLY A 59 8.82 13.89 8.43
CA GLY A 59 9.94 14.80 8.19
C GLY A 59 9.62 16.03 7.33
N ALA A 60 8.48 16.08 6.64
CA ALA A 60 8.03 17.25 5.90
C ALA A 60 7.34 18.26 6.82
N ILE A 61 6.59 17.78 7.82
CA ILE A 61 5.95 18.62 8.84
C ILE A 61 6.99 19.38 9.67
N GLU A 62 8.12 18.75 9.97
CA GLU A 62 9.20 19.36 10.77
C GLU A 62 10.00 20.44 10.02
N LYS A 63 9.86 20.52 8.68
CA LYS A 63 10.62 21.45 7.84
C LYS A 63 9.76 22.61 7.37
N GLY A 64 10.35 23.81 7.29
CA GLY A 64 9.74 24.95 6.62
C GLY A 64 9.41 24.66 5.14
N PHE A 65 8.56 25.50 4.53
CA PHE A 65 7.94 25.24 3.22
C PHE A 65 8.92 24.79 2.11
N ASP A 66 10.05 25.49 1.95
CA ASP A 66 11.05 25.13 0.92
C ASP A 66 11.77 23.80 1.22
N GLY A 67 12.05 23.53 2.50
CA GLY A 67 12.66 22.29 2.95
C GLY A 67 11.72 21.09 2.79
N ALA A 68 10.42 21.27 3.06
CA ALA A 68 9.39 20.26 2.87
C ALA A 68 9.21 19.93 1.39
N ARG A 69 9.15 20.93 0.51
CA ARG A 69 9.00 20.74 -0.94
C ARG A 69 10.14 19.92 -1.54
N ALA A 70 11.38 20.27 -1.22
CA ALA A 70 12.55 19.55 -1.73
C ALA A 70 12.63 18.11 -1.18
N LEU A 71 12.29 17.90 0.10
CA LEU A 71 12.25 16.58 0.72
C LEU A 71 11.22 15.67 0.04
N VAL A 72 10.01 16.19 -0.13
CA VAL A 72 8.89 15.49 -0.76
C VAL A 72 9.25 15.12 -2.20
N PHE A 73 9.76 16.07 -2.99
CA PHE A 73 10.15 15.83 -4.37
C PHE A 73 11.18 14.69 -4.52
N LYS A 74 12.27 14.73 -3.73
CA LYS A 74 13.31 13.68 -3.75
C LYS A 74 12.74 12.31 -3.42
N ARG A 75 11.87 12.23 -2.40
CA ARG A 75 11.25 10.98 -1.97
C ARG A 75 10.27 10.43 -3.00
N TYR A 76 9.52 11.30 -3.70
CA TYR A 76 8.68 10.87 -4.82
C TYR A 76 9.51 10.29 -5.96
N LEU A 77 10.62 10.93 -6.32
CA LEU A 77 11.52 10.42 -7.36
C LEU A 77 12.04 9.02 -7.01
N ILE A 78 12.47 8.81 -5.75
CA ILE A 78 12.89 7.49 -5.26
C ILE A 78 11.76 6.45 -5.38
N ARG A 79 10.51 6.81 -5.03
CA ARG A 79 9.38 5.89 -5.18
C ARG A 79 9.15 5.47 -6.63
N TYR A 80 9.20 6.42 -7.57
CA TYR A 80 9.06 6.10 -8.99
C TYR A 80 10.19 5.22 -9.52
N LEU A 81 11.43 5.43 -9.07
CA LEU A 81 12.53 4.54 -9.40
C LEU A 81 12.31 3.12 -8.88
N ILE A 82 11.83 2.96 -7.65
CA ILE A 82 11.58 1.64 -7.08
C ILE A 82 10.38 0.97 -7.79
N TYR A 83 9.33 1.72 -8.13
CA TYR A 83 8.23 1.19 -8.94
C TYR A 83 8.73 0.69 -10.30
N GLY A 84 9.55 1.48 -10.99
CA GLY A 84 10.17 1.09 -12.26
C GLY A 84 11.02 -0.17 -12.12
N LEU A 85 11.84 -0.27 -11.08
CA LEU A 85 12.67 -1.44 -10.81
C LEU A 85 11.84 -2.69 -10.54
N VAL A 86 10.78 -2.56 -9.75
CA VAL A 86 9.90 -3.68 -9.39
C VAL A 86 9.13 -4.20 -10.60
N LEU A 87 8.63 -3.30 -11.46
CA LEU A 87 8.00 -3.70 -12.72
C LEU A 87 9.00 -4.33 -13.69
N TYR A 88 10.22 -3.79 -13.77
CA TYR A 88 11.29 -4.37 -14.60
C TYR A 88 11.64 -5.80 -14.15
N VAL A 89 11.82 -6.02 -12.84
CA VAL A 89 12.08 -7.36 -12.27
C VAL A 89 10.90 -8.29 -12.53
N ALA A 90 9.66 -7.82 -12.39
CA ALA A 90 8.47 -8.61 -12.65
C ALA A 90 8.33 -9.04 -14.11
N LEU A 91 8.78 -8.23 -15.08
CA LEU A 91 8.76 -8.58 -16.50
C LEU A 91 9.89 -9.55 -16.88
N HIS A 92 11.04 -9.47 -16.21
CA HIS A 92 12.21 -10.27 -16.55
C HIS A 92 12.24 -11.65 -15.86
N ARG A 93 11.50 -11.82 -14.76
CA ARG A 93 11.49 -13.07 -13.99
C ARG A 93 10.27 -13.93 -14.31
N SER A 94 10.50 -15.11 -14.90
CA SER A 94 9.46 -16.09 -15.23
C SER A 94 8.73 -16.71 -14.03
N TYR A 95 9.30 -16.60 -12.82
CA TYR A 95 8.68 -17.08 -11.57
C TYR A 95 7.79 -16.03 -10.89
N LEU A 96 7.73 -14.80 -11.42
CA LEU A 96 6.85 -13.75 -10.90
C LEU A 96 5.77 -13.48 -11.93
N ASN A 97 4.51 -13.71 -11.57
CA ASN A 97 3.43 -13.27 -12.41
C ASN A 97 3.30 -11.73 -12.37
N PHE A 98 3.46 -11.06 -13.51
CA PHE A 98 3.39 -9.61 -13.61
C PHE A 98 2.09 -9.03 -13.05
N LEU A 99 0.95 -9.66 -13.35
CA LEU A 99 -0.36 -9.21 -12.85
C LEU A 99 -0.46 -9.36 -11.34
N ALA A 100 0.05 -10.46 -10.79
CA ALA A 100 0.06 -10.66 -9.34
C ALA A 100 0.95 -9.62 -8.63
N VAL A 101 2.11 -9.29 -9.21
CA VAL A 101 2.98 -8.19 -8.70
C VAL A 101 2.25 -6.86 -8.74
N LEU A 102 1.55 -6.55 -9.84
CA LEU A 102 0.79 -5.31 -9.97
C LEU A 102 -0.30 -5.23 -8.89
N ILE A 103 -1.10 -6.29 -8.71
CA ILE A 103 -2.16 -6.36 -7.69
C ILE A 103 -1.57 -6.15 -6.30
N GLY A 104 -0.49 -6.86 -5.96
CA GLY A 104 0.21 -6.70 -4.68
C GLY A 104 0.75 -5.27 -4.48
N LEU A 105 1.27 -4.64 -5.54
CA LEU A 105 1.83 -3.29 -5.48
C LEU A 105 0.77 -2.23 -5.11
N PHE A 106 -0.47 -2.41 -5.56
CA PHE A 106 -1.59 -1.52 -5.25
C PHE A 106 -2.36 -1.91 -3.99
N MET A 107 -2.00 -3.01 -3.33
CA MET A 107 -2.73 -3.57 -2.20
C MET A 107 -2.98 -2.57 -1.06
N VAL A 108 -1.95 -1.83 -0.65
CA VAL A 108 -2.10 -0.83 0.43
C VAL A 108 -3.08 0.28 0.03
N LYS A 109 -3.04 0.73 -1.23
CA LYS A 109 -3.97 1.76 -1.72
C LYS A 109 -5.40 1.24 -1.73
N PHE A 110 -5.63 -0.01 -2.13
CA PHE A 110 -6.97 -0.60 -2.11
C PHE A 110 -7.55 -0.70 -0.71
N ILE A 111 -6.73 -1.02 0.30
CA ILE A 111 -7.19 -1.10 1.69
C ILE A 111 -7.58 0.27 2.22
N ILE A 112 -6.72 1.28 2.04
CA ILE A 112 -7.00 2.65 2.50
C ILE A 112 -8.26 3.20 1.83
N LEU A 113 -8.39 3.01 0.52
CA LEU A 113 -9.57 3.44 -0.23
C LEU A 113 -10.81 2.66 0.19
N GLY A 114 -10.70 1.34 0.37
CA GLY A 114 -11.79 0.47 0.79
C GLY A 114 -12.35 0.85 2.16
N GLU A 115 -11.48 1.08 3.14
CA GLU A 115 -11.87 1.53 4.48
C GLU A 115 -12.56 2.89 4.46
N THR A 116 -12.01 3.83 3.70
CA THR A 116 -12.58 5.19 3.56
C THR A 116 -13.95 5.15 2.87
N LEU A 117 -14.07 4.38 1.80
CA LEU A 117 -15.33 4.21 1.05
C LEU A 117 -16.37 3.49 1.88
N TYR A 118 -16.01 2.41 2.57
CA TYR A 118 -16.92 1.66 3.44
C TYR A 118 -17.49 2.54 4.54
N LYS A 119 -16.63 3.31 5.22
CA LYS A 119 -17.07 4.24 6.27
C LYS A 119 -18.06 5.26 5.71
N LYS A 120 -17.69 5.93 4.61
CA LYS A 120 -18.55 6.96 3.99
C LYS A 120 -19.88 6.40 3.50
N PHE A 121 -19.88 5.18 2.97
CA PHE A 121 -21.09 4.50 2.51
C PHE A 121 -21.99 4.09 3.67
N LYS A 122 -21.41 3.57 4.76
CA LYS A 122 -22.15 3.25 5.99
C LYS A 122 -22.80 4.49 6.59
N ASP A 123 -22.04 5.57 6.73
CA ASP A 123 -22.54 6.85 7.26
C ASP A 123 -23.71 7.38 6.40
N TYR A 124 -23.63 7.20 5.08
CA TYR A 124 -24.72 7.56 4.16
C TYR A 124 -25.97 6.68 4.34
N LEU A 125 -25.81 5.36 4.48
CA LEU A 125 -26.93 4.45 4.72
C LEU A 125 -27.61 4.74 6.06
N ASP A 126 -26.85 4.96 7.12
CA ASP A 126 -27.38 5.27 8.45
C ASP A 126 -28.24 6.56 8.39
N SER A 127 -27.80 7.57 7.62
CA SER A 127 -28.58 8.81 7.40
C SER A 127 -29.89 8.64 6.62
N LEU A 128 -30.04 7.54 5.85
CA LEU A 128 -31.26 7.21 5.13
C LEU A 128 -32.23 6.36 5.97
N VAL A 129 -31.71 5.60 6.94
CA VAL A 129 -32.50 4.75 7.85
C VAL A 129 -33.09 5.56 9.01
N GLU A 130 -32.45 6.67 9.41
CA GLU A 130 -32.93 7.55 10.48
C GLU A 130 -33.97 8.60 10.02
N LYS A 131 -34.44 8.53 8.76
CA LYS A 131 -35.54 9.32 8.19
C LYS A 131 -36.81 8.51 8.05
#